data_AF-A0AB37QYL6-F1
#
_entry.id   AF-A0AB37QYL6-F1
#
_cell.length_a   1.000
_cell.length_b   1.000
_cell.length_c   1.000
_cell.angle_alpha   90.00
_cell.angle_beta   90.00
_cell.angle_gamma   90.00
#
_symmetry.space_group_name_H-M   'P 1'
#
loop_
_entity.id
_entity.type
_entity.pdbx_description
1 polymer ?
#
loop_
_entity_poly.entity_id
_entity_poly.type
_entity_poly.pdbx_seq_one_letter_code
_entity_poly.pdbx_strand_id
1 'polypeptide(L)'
;MQSHNYVPNVSGWKLDKVTGEFEINSAKISVGSLPEQPQMITVTAGEWAASDLPASAIEHYAFIGAEIFKIPAEYRESAQLTTQDESYDPGFADIRTTLTYQRPETADEAKSRASAARLPEYSIKKQGDTLTFLYDGVPRIVLGKLDKPDLPFAVEGDQVFLTQAFIDAGKLSPVWGVRTTTNAAGQTVLAGVGAGLGCMCEGGYTGTPDDKAEKAEVKIDCTVDASKALDQISKLISTTELAQSIESLKVRIEHEHSSRVCADDTPSCRISAVEAGLNSLRAKQ
;
A
#
# COMPACT_ATOMS: atom_id res chain seq x y z
N MET A 1 0.79 -14.73 25.50
CA MET A 1 -0.38 -14.19 26.24
C MET A 1 -1.54 -15.13 25.99
N GLN A 2 -2.36 -15.48 26.98
CA GLN A 2 -3.44 -16.44 26.79
C GLN A 2 -4.63 -16.15 27.71
N SER A 3 -5.81 -16.67 27.37
CA SER A 3 -6.97 -16.65 28.25
C SER A 3 -6.82 -17.64 29.41
N HIS A 4 -7.58 -17.41 30.48
CA HIS A 4 -7.59 -18.28 31.68
C HIS A 4 -8.09 -19.70 31.39
N ASN A 5 -8.94 -19.87 30.38
CA ASN A 5 -9.52 -21.15 29.97
C ASN A 5 -8.85 -21.74 28.73
N TYR A 6 -7.62 -21.33 28.42
CA TYR A 6 -6.93 -21.81 27.24
C TYR A 6 -6.57 -23.31 27.37
N VAL A 7 -7.07 -24.10 26.43
CA VAL A 7 -6.69 -25.50 26.21
C VAL A 7 -6.37 -25.63 24.72
N PRO A 8 -5.16 -26.09 24.34
CA PRO A 8 -4.76 -26.20 22.93
C PRO A 8 -5.79 -26.97 22.10
N ASN A 9 -6.19 -26.41 20.96
CA ASN A 9 -7.21 -26.96 20.05
C ASN A 9 -8.61 -27.22 20.65
N VAL A 10 -8.91 -26.72 21.87
CA VAL A 10 -10.18 -27.03 22.57
C VAL A 10 -10.92 -25.77 23.02
N SER A 11 -10.25 -24.84 23.72
CA SER A 11 -10.91 -23.65 24.27
C SER A 11 -9.96 -22.47 24.45
N GLY A 12 -10.53 -21.26 24.57
CA GLY A 12 -9.79 -20.04 24.88
C GLY A 12 -9.01 -19.45 23.71
N TRP A 13 -8.02 -18.60 24.01
CA TRP A 13 -7.12 -18.03 23.01
C TRP A 13 -5.67 -17.95 23.52
N LYS A 14 -4.71 -18.00 22.61
CA LYS A 14 -3.28 -17.82 22.87
C LYS A 14 -2.64 -16.99 21.77
N LEU A 15 -1.86 -15.98 22.16
CA LEU A 15 -0.95 -15.22 21.31
C LEU A 15 0.50 -15.54 21.72
N ASP A 16 1.24 -16.19 20.85
CA ASP A 16 2.68 -16.34 20.98
C ASP A 16 3.36 -15.00 20.64
N LYS A 17 4.11 -14.44 21.59
CA LYS A 17 4.75 -13.12 21.43
C LYS A 17 6.07 -13.21 20.64
N VAL A 18 6.64 -14.40 20.49
CA VAL A 18 7.93 -14.62 19.84
C VAL A 18 7.72 -15.01 18.39
N THR A 19 6.78 -15.93 18.12
CA THR A 19 6.46 -16.37 16.75
C THR A 19 5.38 -15.51 16.10
N GLY A 20 4.57 -14.81 16.89
CA GLY A 20 3.42 -14.05 16.40
C GLY A 20 2.18 -14.91 16.13
N GLU A 21 2.25 -16.21 16.43
CA GLU A 21 1.12 -17.13 16.22
C GLU A 21 -0.06 -16.81 17.14
N PHE A 22 -1.25 -16.69 16.56
CA PHE A 22 -2.48 -16.44 17.28
C PHE A 22 -3.46 -17.61 17.09
N GLU A 23 -3.76 -18.30 18.19
CA GLU A 23 -4.70 -19.41 18.26
C GLU A 23 -5.96 -18.96 18.99
N ILE A 24 -7.13 -19.21 18.40
CA ILE A 24 -8.41 -19.00 19.05
C ILE A 24 -9.32 -20.22 18.87
N ASN A 25 -9.74 -20.79 19.98
CA ASN A 25 -10.59 -21.97 20.06
C ASN A 25 -11.97 -21.62 20.66
N SER A 26 -12.44 -20.40 20.44
CA SER A 26 -13.69 -19.87 21.00
C SER A 26 -14.57 -19.26 19.90
N ALA A 27 -15.84 -19.67 19.85
CA ALA A 27 -16.85 -19.11 18.95
C ALA A 27 -17.35 -17.71 19.37
N LYS A 28 -16.92 -17.20 20.54
CA LYS A 28 -17.34 -15.88 21.05
C LYS A 28 -16.14 -15.12 21.57
N ILE A 29 -15.62 -14.19 20.77
CA ILE A 29 -14.90 -13.03 21.29
C ILE A 29 -15.95 -11.94 21.45
N SER A 30 -16.32 -11.61 22.69
CA SER A 30 -17.06 -10.38 22.97
C SER A 30 -16.05 -9.29 23.28
N VAL A 31 -15.62 -8.55 22.26
CA VAL A 31 -14.92 -7.27 22.46
C VAL A 31 -16.00 -6.18 22.48
N GLY A 32 -16.21 -5.55 23.64
CA GLY A 32 -17.05 -4.34 23.73
C GLY A 32 -18.56 -4.54 23.95
N SER A 33 -19.03 -5.73 24.33
CA SER A 33 -20.45 -5.88 24.70
C SER A 33 -20.74 -5.15 26.02
N LEU A 34 -21.63 -4.15 25.99
CA LEU A 34 -22.10 -3.51 27.21
C LEU A 34 -22.92 -4.51 28.06
N PRO A 35 -22.78 -4.52 29.40
CA PRO A 35 -23.47 -5.47 30.27
C PRO A 35 -25.00 -5.47 30.08
N GLU A 36 -25.63 -6.64 29.99
CA GLU A 36 -27.09 -6.74 29.83
C GLU A 36 -27.87 -6.30 31.10
N GLN A 37 -27.20 -6.28 32.25
CA GLN A 37 -27.81 -5.90 33.52
C GLN A 37 -28.02 -4.37 33.61
N PRO A 38 -29.11 -3.91 34.24
CA PRO A 38 -29.33 -2.50 34.53
C PRO A 38 -28.18 -1.87 35.30
N GLN A 39 -27.76 -0.68 34.87
CA GLN A 39 -26.68 0.07 35.51
C GLN A 39 -27.22 1.32 36.20
N MET A 40 -26.46 1.85 37.17
CA MET A 40 -26.77 3.17 37.73
C MET A 40 -26.51 4.25 36.68
N ILE A 41 -27.52 5.06 36.41
CA ILE A 41 -27.45 6.17 35.46
C ILE A 41 -27.77 7.49 36.17
N THR A 42 -27.15 8.56 35.66
CA THR A 42 -27.55 9.93 35.99
C THR A 42 -28.64 10.35 35.02
N VAL A 43 -29.79 10.70 35.55
CA VAL A 43 -30.95 11.17 34.79
C VAL A 43 -31.09 12.67 35.00
N THR A 44 -31.16 13.42 33.91
CA THR A 44 -31.51 14.85 33.94
C THR A 44 -33.02 14.99 34.12
N ALA A 45 -33.45 15.46 35.28
CA ALA A 45 -34.84 15.76 35.58
C ALA A 45 -35.28 17.11 35.00
N GLY A 46 -34.34 18.05 34.85
CA GLY A 46 -34.59 19.34 34.24
C GLY A 46 -33.30 20.09 33.94
N GLU A 47 -33.35 20.95 32.95
CA GLU A 47 -32.25 21.81 32.52
C GLU A 47 -32.85 23.14 32.06
N TRP A 48 -32.30 24.23 32.57
CA TRP A 48 -32.82 25.58 32.33
C TRP A 48 -31.67 26.55 32.13
N ALA A 49 -31.83 27.48 31.20
CA ALA A 49 -30.96 28.65 31.15
C ALA A 49 -31.17 29.49 32.42
N ALA A 50 -30.12 30.17 32.88
CA ALA A 50 -30.22 31.04 34.05
C ALA A 50 -31.31 32.13 33.89
N SER A 51 -31.60 32.55 32.66
CA SER A 51 -32.67 33.51 32.33
C SER A 51 -34.08 32.95 32.52
N ASP A 52 -34.25 31.64 32.41
CA ASP A 52 -35.57 30.98 32.48
C ASP A 52 -35.97 30.67 33.93
N LEU A 53 -35.02 30.76 34.86
CA LEU A 53 -35.26 30.55 36.27
C LEU A 53 -35.81 31.82 36.94
N PRO A 54 -36.72 31.70 37.91
CA PRO A 54 -37.20 32.85 38.65
C PRO A 54 -36.05 33.61 39.33
N ALA A 55 -36.02 34.93 39.15
CA ALA A 55 -35.01 35.79 39.77
C ALA A 55 -35.22 35.95 41.29
N SER A 56 -36.46 35.83 41.75
CA SER A 56 -36.80 35.90 43.18
C SER A 56 -36.40 34.61 43.88
N ALA A 57 -35.61 34.71 44.96
CA ALA A 57 -35.10 33.54 45.68
C ALA A 57 -36.21 32.60 46.19
N ILE A 58 -37.35 33.16 46.64
CA ILE A 58 -38.47 32.36 47.14
C ILE A 58 -39.21 31.63 46.01
N GLU A 59 -39.36 32.28 44.84
CA GLU A 59 -39.99 31.69 43.67
C GLU A 59 -39.07 30.63 43.04
N HIS A 60 -37.75 30.89 43.02
CA HIS A 60 -36.74 29.95 42.57
C HIS A 60 -36.74 28.69 43.44
N TYR A 61 -36.75 28.86 44.76
CA TYR A 61 -36.84 27.73 45.69
C TYR A 61 -38.13 26.93 45.50
N ALA A 62 -39.27 27.62 45.35
CA ALA A 62 -40.55 26.95 45.09
C ALA A 62 -40.55 26.20 43.76
N PHE A 63 -39.98 26.78 42.71
CA PHE A 63 -39.85 26.17 41.38
C PHE A 63 -38.99 24.91 41.43
N ILE A 64 -37.75 25.01 41.92
CA ILE A 64 -36.84 23.86 42.01
C ILE A 64 -37.41 22.79 42.95
N GLY A 65 -38.05 23.19 44.05
CA GLY A 65 -38.76 22.28 44.93
C GLY A 65 -39.82 21.48 44.18
N ALA A 66 -40.67 22.15 43.40
CA ALA A 66 -41.69 21.50 42.59
C ALA A 66 -41.11 20.50 41.58
N GLU A 67 -39.97 20.83 40.94
CA GLU A 67 -39.27 19.94 40.02
C GLU A 67 -38.68 18.71 40.74
N ILE A 68 -38.08 18.89 41.93
CA ILE A 68 -37.60 17.77 42.76
C ILE A 68 -38.74 16.83 43.15
N PHE A 69 -39.94 17.36 43.44
CA PHE A 69 -41.09 16.52 43.78
C PHE A 69 -41.60 15.67 42.61
N LYS A 70 -41.27 16.00 41.36
CA LYS A 70 -41.56 15.13 40.20
C LYS A 70 -40.64 13.91 40.13
N ILE A 71 -39.45 13.96 40.75
CA ILE A 71 -38.54 12.81 40.85
C ILE A 71 -39.17 11.77 41.79
N PRO A 72 -39.10 10.45 41.47
CA PRO A 72 -39.60 9.40 42.36
C PRO A 72 -38.96 9.48 43.75
N ALA A 73 -39.77 9.25 44.80
CA ALA A 73 -39.39 9.52 46.18
C ALA A 73 -38.11 8.77 46.60
N GLU A 74 -37.94 7.55 46.11
CA GLU A 74 -36.80 6.67 46.36
C GLU A 74 -35.47 7.17 45.77
N TYR A 75 -35.50 8.14 44.83
CA TYR A 75 -34.30 8.69 44.21
C TYR A 75 -34.02 10.16 44.55
N ARG A 76 -34.93 10.84 45.24
CA ARG A 76 -34.81 12.28 45.55
C ARG A 76 -33.56 12.62 46.37
N GLU A 77 -33.11 11.73 47.25
CA GLU A 77 -31.90 11.95 48.05
C GLU A 77 -30.63 12.05 47.21
N SER A 78 -30.63 11.44 46.02
CA SER A 78 -29.51 11.51 45.08
C SER A 78 -29.59 12.74 44.16
N ALA A 79 -30.64 13.55 44.27
CA ALA A 79 -30.85 14.68 43.38
C ALA A 79 -29.82 15.79 43.64
N GLN A 80 -29.22 16.30 42.58
CA GLN A 80 -28.20 17.34 42.62
C GLN A 80 -28.54 18.46 41.64
N LEU A 81 -28.40 19.69 42.12
CA LEU A 81 -28.50 20.89 41.31
C LEU A 81 -27.08 21.39 41.00
N THR A 82 -26.77 21.52 39.72
CA THR A 82 -25.47 22.04 39.26
C THR A 82 -25.69 23.22 38.34
N THR A 83 -24.94 24.29 38.53
CA THR A 83 -24.92 25.43 37.62
C THR A 83 -23.57 25.51 36.95
N GLN A 84 -23.53 25.48 35.62
CA GLN A 84 -22.32 25.49 34.82
C GLN A 84 -22.45 26.50 33.68
N ASP A 85 -21.32 27.07 33.28
CA ASP A 85 -21.21 27.92 32.10
C ASP A 85 -20.74 27.04 30.93
N GLU A 86 -21.63 26.81 29.96
CA GLU A 86 -21.37 26.02 28.75
C GLU A 86 -20.97 26.91 27.55
N SER A 87 -20.63 28.18 27.79
CA SER A 87 -20.19 29.08 26.72
C SER A 87 -18.88 28.62 26.08
N TYR A 88 -18.90 28.52 24.76
CA TYR A 88 -17.71 28.23 23.95
C TYR A 88 -17.14 29.49 23.29
N ASP A 89 -17.93 30.57 23.23
CA ASP A 89 -17.62 31.79 22.47
C ASP A 89 -17.55 33.03 23.38
N PRO A 90 -16.50 33.88 23.29
CA PRO A 90 -16.36 35.06 24.13
C PRO A 90 -17.48 36.08 23.88
N GLY A 91 -18.34 36.29 24.88
CA GLY A 91 -19.41 37.29 24.86
C GLY A 91 -20.83 36.73 24.88
N PHE A 92 -21.01 35.41 24.80
CA PHE A 92 -22.30 34.73 24.92
C PHE A 92 -22.26 33.73 26.07
N ALA A 93 -22.54 34.20 27.29
CA ALA A 93 -22.63 33.32 28.46
C ALA A 93 -23.85 32.38 28.32
N ASP A 94 -23.62 31.07 28.25
CA ASP A 94 -24.68 30.04 28.29
C ASP A 94 -24.60 29.38 29.67
N ILE A 95 -25.11 30.08 30.67
CA ILE A 95 -25.15 29.57 32.04
C ILE A 95 -26.41 28.74 32.20
N ARG A 96 -26.22 27.45 32.49
CA ARG A 96 -27.31 26.50 32.68
C ARG A 96 -27.31 25.93 34.08
N THR A 97 -28.51 25.74 34.61
CA THR A 97 -28.74 24.99 35.82
C THR A 97 -29.42 23.68 35.47
N THR A 98 -28.82 22.59 35.92
CA THR A 98 -29.25 21.23 35.64
C THR A 98 -29.60 20.54 36.95
N LEU A 99 -30.79 19.94 37.00
CA LEU A 99 -31.24 19.06 38.08
C LEU A 99 -31.08 17.62 37.61
N THR A 100 -30.21 16.87 38.27
CA THR A 100 -29.96 15.46 37.98
C THR A 100 -30.23 14.58 39.18
N TYR A 101 -30.49 13.29 38.98
CA TYR A 101 -30.57 12.30 40.05
C TYR A 101 -30.08 10.94 39.56
N GLN A 102 -29.79 10.02 40.48
CA GLN A 102 -29.31 8.68 40.15
C GLN A 102 -30.40 7.64 40.33
N ARG A 103 -30.56 6.78 39.33
CA ARG A 103 -31.41 5.58 39.44
C ARG A 103 -30.83 4.42 38.63
N PRO A 104 -31.19 3.16 38.91
CA PRO A 104 -30.93 2.09 37.98
C PRO A 104 -31.70 2.33 36.66
N GLU A 105 -31.08 1.93 35.56
CA GLU A 105 -31.76 1.77 34.28
C GLU A 105 -33.01 0.89 34.45
N THR A 106 -34.04 1.18 33.66
CA THR A 106 -35.14 0.25 33.46
C THR A 106 -34.68 -0.94 32.62
N ALA A 107 -35.42 -2.05 32.67
CA ALA A 107 -35.15 -3.21 31.83
C ALA A 107 -35.14 -2.85 30.33
N ASP A 108 -36.00 -1.92 29.91
CA ASP A 108 -36.08 -1.47 28.53
C ASP A 108 -34.90 -0.58 28.12
N GLU A 109 -34.43 0.31 29.01
CA GLU A 109 -33.21 1.10 28.79
C GLU A 109 -31.97 0.19 28.70
N ALA A 110 -31.84 -0.79 29.60
CA ALA A 110 -30.75 -1.76 29.58
C ALA A 110 -30.76 -2.62 28.31
N LYS A 111 -31.94 -3.08 27.88
CA LYS A 111 -32.12 -3.82 26.63
C LYS A 111 -31.81 -2.95 25.40
N SER A 112 -32.23 -1.70 25.40
CA SER A 112 -31.94 -0.74 24.34
C SER A 112 -30.44 -0.50 24.21
N ARG A 113 -29.74 -0.29 25.33
CA ARG A 113 -28.29 -0.16 25.37
C ARG A 113 -27.57 -1.41 24.88
N ALA A 114 -28.00 -2.60 25.31
CA ALA A 114 -27.45 -3.87 24.84
C ALA A 114 -27.67 -4.07 23.32
N SER A 115 -28.81 -3.62 22.79
CA SER A 115 -29.11 -3.69 21.36
C SER A 115 -28.35 -2.64 20.53
N ALA A 116 -28.16 -1.43 21.05
CA ALA A 116 -27.40 -0.37 20.39
C ALA A 116 -25.90 -0.70 20.33
N ALA A 117 -25.38 -1.41 21.34
CA ALA A 117 -24.01 -1.95 21.33
C ALA A 117 -23.83 -3.12 20.34
N ARG A 118 -24.92 -3.70 19.84
CA ARG A 118 -24.88 -4.79 18.87
C ARG A 118 -24.71 -4.20 17.47
N LEU A 119 -23.46 -3.96 17.08
CA LEU A 119 -23.12 -3.73 15.68
C LEU A 119 -23.65 -4.90 14.83
N PRO A 120 -24.05 -4.66 13.56
CA PRO A 120 -24.42 -5.74 12.65
C PRO A 120 -23.34 -6.82 12.68
N GLU A 121 -23.75 -8.04 13.03
CA GLU A 121 -22.81 -9.08 13.44
C GLU A 121 -22.06 -9.59 12.21
N TYR A 122 -20.88 -9.01 11.97
CA TYR A 122 -19.91 -9.59 11.05
C TYR A 122 -19.40 -10.87 11.67
N SER A 123 -19.73 -12.00 11.08
CA SER A 123 -19.20 -13.29 11.50
C SER A 123 -18.53 -13.99 10.33
N ILE A 124 -17.44 -14.69 10.61
CA ILE A 124 -16.74 -15.51 9.63
C ILE A 124 -16.93 -16.95 10.06
N LYS A 125 -17.50 -17.78 9.19
CA LYS A 125 -17.70 -19.21 9.41
C LYS A 125 -16.85 -19.99 8.43
N LYS A 126 -16.07 -20.94 8.93
CA LYS A 126 -15.41 -21.97 8.10
C LYS A 126 -16.19 -23.26 8.23
N GLN A 127 -16.68 -23.81 7.12
CA GLN A 127 -17.29 -25.13 7.04
C GLN A 127 -16.59 -25.92 5.93
N GLY A 128 -15.82 -26.95 6.30
CA GLY A 128 -14.97 -27.66 5.35
C GLY A 128 -13.96 -26.72 4.67
N ASP A 129 -13.96 -26.73 3.32
CA ASP A 129 -13.13 -25.87 2.47
C ASP A 129 -13.78 -24.51 2.13
N THR A 130 -14.95 -24.23 2.72
CA THR A 130 -15.71 -23.00 2.46
C THR A 130 -15.55 -22.02 3.63
N LEU A 131 -15.11 -20.81 3.33
CA LEU A 131 -15.07 -19.67 4.24
C LEU A 131 -16.20 -18.70 3.86
N THR A 132 -17.09 -18.41 4.80
CA THR A 132 -18.23 -17.51 4.59
C THR A 132 -18.12 -16.30 5.51
N PHE A 133 -18.20 -15.11 4.94
CA PHE A 133 -18.42 -13.87 5.66
C PHE A 133 -19.92 -13.59 5.67
N LEU A 134 -20.47 -13.49 6.88
CA LEU A 134 -21.87 -13.19 7.11
C LEU A 134 -21.99 -11.76 7.63
N TYR A 135 -23.01 -11.07 7.15
CA TYR A 135 -23.51 -9.83 7.72
C TYR A 135 -24.91 -10.12 8.24
N ASP A 136 -25.11 -10.01 9.56
CA ASP A 136 -26.41 -10.26 10.20
C ASP A 136 -26.96 -11.67 9.88
N GLY A 137 -26.07 -12.67 9.92
CA GLY A 137 -26.41 -14.06 9.59
C GLY A 137 -26.67 -14.35 8.10
N VAL A 138 -26.64 -13.34 7.22
CA VAL A 138 -26.75 -13.51 5.77
C VAL A 138 -25.35 -13.62 5.15
N PRO A 139 -25.04 -14.70 4.41
CA PRO A 139 -23.80 -14.77 3.63
C PRO A 139 -23.67 -13.60 2.67
N ARG A 140 -22.55 -12.87 2.72
CA ARG A 140 -22.21 -11.79 1.78
C ARG A 140 -21.03 -12.15 0.90
N ILE A 141 -20.06 -12.87 1.45
CA ILE A 141 -18.89 -13.37 0.71
C ILE A 141 -18.75 -14.86 1.03
N VAL A 142 -18.65 -15.68 -0.01
CA VAL A 142 -18.38 -17.12 0.13
C VAL A 142 -17.15 -17.46 -0.71
N LEU A 143 -16.11 -17.95 -0.04
CA LEU A 143 -14.85 -18.37 -0.66
C LEU A 143 -14.71 -19.89 -0.52
N GLY A 144 -14.46 -20.60 -1.61
CA GLY A 144 -14.22 -22.05 -1.58
C GLY A 144 -14.69 -22.78 -2.84
N LYS A 145 -14.78 -24.10 -2.76
CA LYS A 145 -15.28 -24.94 -3.85
C LYS A 145 -16.79 -24.79 -3.98
N LEU A 146 -17.21 -23.80 -4.75
CA LEU A 146 -18.60 -23.53 -5.08
C LEU A 146 -19.06 -24.44 -6.22
N ASP A 147 -20.26 -25.02 -6.10
CA ASP A 147 -20.83 -25.99 -7.05
C ASP A 147 -21.17 -25.41 -8.44
N LYS A 148 -20.96 -24.10 -8.65
CA LYS A 148 -21.21 -23.42 -9.92
C LYS A 148 -19.89 -23.15 -10.65
N PRO A 149 -19.54 -23.97 -11.67
CA PRO A 149 -18.52 -23.59 -12.63
C PRO A 149 -19.19 -22.70 -13.68
N ASP A 150 -18.56 -21.58 -14.03
CA ASP A 150 -18.47 -21.10 -15.43
C ASP A 150 -17.88 -19.67 -15.49
N LEU A 151 -17.85 -18.93 -14.38
CA LEU A 151 -17.30 -17.57 -14.34
C LEU A 151 -16.34 -17.36 -13.14
N PRO A 152 -15.26 -16.59 -13.32
CA PRO A 152 -14.26 -16.34 -12.28
C PRO A 152 -14.82 -15.53 -11.11
N PHE A 153 -15.80 -14.66 -11.38
CA PHE A 153 -16.67 -14.03 -10.42
C PHE A 153 -18.12 -14.33 -10.84
N ALA A 154 -18.95 -14.76 -9.89
CA ALA A 154 -20.40 -14.75 -10.09
C ALA A 154 -21.00 -13.76 -9.09
N VAL A 155 -21.87 -12.89 -9.58
CA VAL A 155 -22.68 -12.01 -8.74
C VAL A 155 -24.12 -12.51 -8.87
N GLU A 156 -24.66 -13.08 -7.79
CA GLU A 156 -26.09 -13.44 -7.72
C GLU A 156 -26.75 -12.64 -6.61
N GLY A 157 -27.61 -11.70 -6.99
CA GLY A 157 -28.17 -10.72 -6.05
C GLY A 157 -27.07 -9.85 -5.42
N ASP A 158 -27.03 -9.81 -4.08
CA ASP A 158 -26.04 -9.05 -3.31
C ASP A 158 -24.79 -9.89 -2.92
N GLN A 159 -24.60 -11.08 -3.50
CA GLN A 159 -23.54 -12.01 -3.13
C GLN A 159 -22.49 -12.11 -4.23
N VAL A 160 -21.22 -12.09 -3.84
CA VAL A 160 -20.07 -12.30 -4.74
C VAL A 160 -19.42 -13.65 -4.44
N PHE A 161 -19.24 -14.44 -5.49
CA PHE A 161 -18.66 -15.78 -5.46
C PHE A 161 -17.33 -15.78 -6.21
N LEU A 162 -16.26 -16.29 -5.58
CA LEU A 162 -14.93 -16.47 -6.19
C LEU A 162 -14.59 -17.96 -6.22
N THR A 163 -14.34 -18.50 -7.41
CA THR A 163 -14.10 -19.93 -7.60
C THR A 163 -12.65 -20.32 -7.29
N GLN A 164 -12.45 -21.48 -6.64
CA GLN A 164 -11.11 -22.00 -6.32
C GLN A 164 -10.24 -22.21 -7.58
N ALA A 165 -10.84 -22.64 -8.69
CA ALA A 165 -10.13 -22.81 -9.95
C ALA A 165 -9.47 -21.52 -10.47
N PHE A 166 -10.07 -20.35 -10.20
CA PHE A 166 -9.46 -19.06 -10.54
C PHE A 166 -8.33 -18.67 -9.58
N ILE A 167 -8.45 -19.00 -8.29
CA ILE A 167 -7.37 -18.82 -7.31
C ILE A 167 -6.16 -19.66 -7.70
N ASP A 168 -6.40 -20.91 -8.11
CA ASP A 168 -5.35 -21.84 -8.56
C ASP A 168 -4.74 -21.43 -9.91
N ALA A 169 -5.52 -20.79 -10.78
CA ALA A 169 -5.07 -20.16 -12.03
C ALA A 169 -4.38 -18.81 -11.81
N GLY A 170 -4.63 -18.14 -10.68
CA GLY A 170 -4.02 -16.90 -10.22
C GLY A 170 -2.55 -17.03 -9.82
N LYS A 171 -1.83 -17.96 -10.45
CA LYS A 171 -0.38 -18.03 -10.37
C LYS A 171 0.17 -17.00 -11.32
N LEU A 172 0.95 -16.06 -10.80
CA LEU A 172 1.84 -15.29 -11.65
C LEU A 172 2.74 -16.31 -12.37
N SER A 173 2.71 -16.27 -13.71
CA SER A 173 3.63 -17.06 -14.51
C SER A 173 5.06 -16.79 -14.00
N PRO A 174 6.01 -17.75 -14.05
CA PRO A 174 7.39 -17.53 -13.64
C PRO A 174 8.06 -16.33 -14.33
N VAL A 175 7.48 -15.88 -15.44
CA VAL A 175 7.88 -14.70 -16.22
C VAL A 175 7.37 -13.39 -15.61
N TRP A 176 6.53 -13.40 -14.58
CA TRP A 176 6.02 -12.20 -13.91
C TRP A 176 6.58 -12.10 -12.49
N GLY A 177 7.25 -10.98 -12.22
CA GLY A 177 7.81 -10.64 -10.92
C GLY A 177 6.91 -9.65 -10.19
N VAL A 178 6.89 -9.78 -8.87
CA VAL A 178 6.30 -8.80 -7.98
C VAL A 178 7.42 -7.87 -7.52
N ARG A 179 7.28 -6.56 -7.75
CA ARG A 179 8.21 -5.56 -7.24
C ARG A 179 7.82 -5.20 -5.83
N THR A 180 8.76 -5.33 -4.90
CA THR A 180 8.61 -4.81 -3.54
C THR A 180 9.47 -3.55 -3.35
N THR A 181 9.04 -2.65 -2.48
CA THR A 181 9.84 -1.51 -2.01
C THR A 181 9.80 -1.45 -0.49
N THR A 182 10.73 -0.74 0.13
CA THR A 182 10.69 -0.47 1.56
C THR A 182 10.03 0.88 1.79
N ASN A 183 8.98 0.92 2.63
CA ASN A 183 8.32 2.17 2.98
C ASN A 183 9.15 2.97 4.02
N ALA A 184 8.71 4.19 4.33
CA ALA A 184 9.38 5.06 5.30
C ALA A 184 9.48 4.47 6.72
N ALA A 185 8.65 3.47 7.05
CA ALA A 185 8.67 2.75 8.32
C ALA A 185 9.59 1.51 8.30
N GLY A 186 10.37 1.30 7.23
CA GLY A 186 11.27 0.15 7.10
C GLY A 186 10.58 -1.16 6.72
N GLN A 187 9.29 -1.12 6.32
CA GLN A 187 8.53 -2.32 5.96
C GLN A 187 8.58 -2.58 4.47
N THR A 188 8.77 -3.84 4.08
CA THR A 188 8.65 -4.27 2.68
C THR A 188 7.18 -4.26 2.26
N VAL A 189 6.85 -3.46 1.25
CA VAL A 189 5.50 -3.31 0.68
C VAL A 189 5.51 -3.61 -0.81
N LEU A 190 4.37 -4.07 -1.33
CA LEU A 190 4.17 -4.33 -2.75
C LEU A 190 4.12 -3.00 -3.51
N ALA A 191 5.00 -2.84 -4.50
CA ALA A 191 5.17 -1.62 -5.28
C ALA A 191 4.78 -1.77 -6.76
N GLY A 192 4.46 -2.99 -7.20
CA GLY A 192 3.95 -3.24 -8.55
C GLY A 192 4.10 -4.70 -8.98
N VAL A 193 3.53 -5.02 -10.13
CA VAL A 193 3.63 -6.33 -10.80
C VAL A 193 4.08 -6.08 -12.23
N GLY A 194 5.07 -6.82 -12.71
CA GLY A 194 5.61 -6.64 -14.06
C GLY A 194 6.17 -7.95 -14.63
N ALA A 195 6.19 -8.06 -15.95
CA ALA A 195 6.81 -9.20 -16.62
C ALA A 195 8.33 -9.13 -16.41
N GLY A 196 8.86 -10.02 -15.58
CA GLY A 196 10.28 -10.36 -15.51
C GLY A 196 10.72 -11.04 -16.79
N LEU A 197 10.84 -10.26 -17.86
CA LEU A 197 11.81 -10.58 -18.91
C LEU A 197 13.17 -10.55 -18.22
N GLY A 198 13.85 -11.69 -18.20
CA GLY A 198 15.25 -11.78 -17.78
C GLY A 198 16.12 -10.93 -18.71
N CYS A 199 16.17 -9.63 -18.46
CA CYS A 199 17.20 -8.73 -18.93
C CYS A 199 17.12 -7.46 -18.09
N MET A 200 18.18 -7.19 -17.33
CA MET A 200 18.40 -5.89 -16.70
C MET A 200 18.80 -4.88 -17.78
N CYS A 201 17.94 -4.59 -18.75
CA CYS A 201 18.07 -3.49 -19.71
C CYS A 201 16.67 -3.16 -20.23
N GLU A 202 16.39 -1.86 -20.35
CA GLU A 202 15.22 -1.25 -21.01
C GLU A 202 14.00 -0.95 -20.12
N GLY A 203 13.88 0.34 -19.80
CA GLY A 203 12.62 0.95 -19.38
C GLY A 203 11.62 0.87 -20.52
N GLY A 204 10.42 0.38 -20.22
CA GLY A 204 9.31 0.30 -21.16
C GLY A 204 8.89 1.69 -21.64
N TYR A 205 8.96 1.88 -22.96
CA TYR A 205 8.45 3.05 -23.66
C TYR A 205 6.91 3.03 -23.67
N THR A 206 6.27 4.16 -23.32
CA THR A 206 4.80 4.33 -23.26
C THR A 206 4.23 5.18 -24.41
N GLY A 207 4.89 5.22 -25.58
CA GLY A 207 4.44 6.02 -26.72
C GLY A 207 3.38 5.34 -27.59
N THR A 208 2.57 6.18 -28.25
CA THR A 208 1.43 5.83 -29.12
C THR A 208 1.83 5.24 -30.49
N PRO A 209 0.91 4.53 -31.19
CA PRO A 209 1.22 3.55 -32.25
C PRO A 209 1.80 4.06 -33.58
N ASP A 210 2.01 5.37 -33.77
CA ASP A 210 2.28 5.94 -35.10
C ASP A 210 3.78 6.08 -35.47
N ASP A 211 4.70 5.73 -34.58
CA ASP A 211 6.14 5.71 -34.89
C ASP A 211 6.60 4.37 -35.48
N LYS A 212 5.95 3.90 -36.56
CA LYS A 212 6.50 2.84 -37.41
C LYS A 212 7.49 3.41 -38.42
N ALA A 213 8.62 3.89 -37.93
CA ALA A 213 9.84 3.73 -38.71
C ALA A 213 10.31 2.30 -38.44
N GLU A 214 10.18 1.41 -39.43
CA GLU A 214 10.87 0.12 -39.42
C GLU A 214 12.37 0.38 -39.27
N LYS A 215 12.85 0.44 -38.02
CA LYS A 215 14.26 0.21 -37.75
C LYS A 215 14.45 -1.28 -37.97
N ALA A 216 15.21 -1.63 -39.00
CA ALA A 216 15.63 -3.01 -39.22
C ALA A 216 16.45 -3.47 -38.00
N GLU A 217 15.79 -4.08 -37.02
CA GLU A 217 16.44 -4.69 -35.88
C GLU A 217 17.20 -5.92 -36.38
N VAL A 218 18.53 -5.85 -36.31
CA VAL A 218 19.38 -6.99 -36.59
C VAL A 218 19.34 -7.91 -35.38
N LYS A 219 18.60 -9.02 -35.49
CA LYS A 219 18.54 -10.05 -34.45
C LYS A 219 19.85 -10.83 -34.42
N ILE A 220 20.58 -10.70 -33.32
CA ILE A 220 21.76 -11.52 -33.02
C ILE A 220 21.27 -12.75 -32.25
N ASP A 221 21.60 -13.95 -32.75
CA ASP A 221 21.22 -15.20 -32.09
C ASP A 221 22.21 -15.49 -30.95
N CYS A 222 21.82 -15.16 -29.72
CA CYS A 222 22.63 -15.40 -28.52
C CYS A 222 22.53 -16.84 -27.99
N THR A 223 21.88 -17.77 -28.72
CA THR A 223 21.79 -19.18 -28.32
C THR A 223 23.03 -20.01 -28.70
N VAL A 224 23.94 -19.45 -29.50
CA VAL A 224 25.23 -20.06 -29.85
C VAL A 224 26.32 -19.73 -28.82
N ASP A 225 27.38 -20.54 -28.79
CA ASP A 225 28.60 -20.31 -27.99
C ASP A 225 29.05 -18.84 -28.07
N ALA A 226 29.45 -18.26 -26.93
CA ALA A 226 29.84 -16.85 -26.78
C ALA A 226 30.84 -16.38 -27.84
N SER A 227 31.75 -17.23 -28.30
CA SER A 227 32.69 -16.88 -29.37
C SER A 227 31.98 -16.56 -30.69
N LYS A 228 30.94 -17.32 -31.05
CA LYS A 228 30.19 -17.10 -32.29
C LYS A 228 29.31 -15.85 -32.23
N ALA A 229 28.75 -15.54 -31.05
CA ALA A 229 28.00 -14.31 -30.84
C ALA A 229 28.92 -13.08 -31.00
N LEU A 230 30.14 -13.13 -30.45
CA LEU A 230 31.14 -12.08 -30.62
C LEU A 230 31.57 -11.90 -32.08
N ASP A 231 31.74 -12.99 -32.84
CA ASP A 231 32.05 -12.92 -34.27
C ASP A 231 30.93 -12.25 -35.09
N GLN A 232 29.66 -12.54 -34.75
CA GLN A 232 28.51 -11.90 -35.40
C GLN A 232 28.46 -10.40 -35.12
N ILE A 233 28.68 -10.00 -33.87
CA ILE A 233 28.77 -8.59 -33.46
C ILE A 233 29.91 -7.89 -34.21
N SER A 234 31.09 -8.51 -34.24
CA SER A 234 32.26 -7.97 -34.94
C SER A 234 31.97 -7.73 -36.42
N LYS A 235 31.39 -8.73 -37.10
CA LYS A 235 31.03 -8.64 -38.52
C LYS A 235 30.04 -7.50 -38.79
N LEU A 236 29.04 -7.31 -37.93
CA LEU A 236 28.07 -6.23 -38.06
C LEU A 236 28.72 -4.86 -37.87
N ILE A 237 29.56 -4.70 -36.85
CA ILE A 237 30.30 -3.45 -36.60
C ILE A 237 31.15 -3.09 -37.82
N SER A 238 31.82 -4.06 -38.45
CA SER A 238 32.62 -3.85 -39.67
C SER A 238 31.81 -3.37 -40.88
N THR A 239 30.49 -3.59 -40.92
CA THR A 239 29.63 -3.10 -42.01
C THR A 239 29.13 -1.67 -41.82
N THR A 240 29.35 -1.07 -40.65
CA THR A 240 28.90 0.30 -40.39
C THR A 240 29.70 1.32 -41.20
N GLU A 241 29.04 2.41 -41.62
CA GLU A 241 29.69 3.51 -42.34
C GLU A 241 30.87 4.09 -41.54
N LEU A 242 30.75 4.15 -40.21
CA LEU A 242 31.82 4.59 -39.32
C LEU A 242 33.04 3.67 -39.40
N ALA A 243 32.85 2.35 -39.32
CA ALA A 243 33.95 1.39 -39.40
C ALA A 243 34.66 1.44 -40.76
N GLN A 244 33.90 1.54 -41.85
CA GLN A 244 34.45 1.68 -43.21
C GLN A 244 35.21 3.01 -43.37
N SER A 245 34.69 4.09 -42.79
CA SER A 245 35.35 5.41 -42.80
C SER A 245 36.66 5.39 -42.01
N ILE A 246 36.70 4.69 -40.86
CA ILE A 246 37.93 4.53 -40.07
C ILE A 246 38.98 3.74 -40.86
N GLU A 247 38.61 2.63 -41.52
CA GLU A 247 39.57 1.86 -42.32
C GLU A 247 40.07 2.67 -43.54
N SER A 248 39.18 3.43 -44.20
CA SER A 248 39.56 4.33 -45.29
C SER A 248 40.54 5.41 -44.81
N LEU A 249 40.30 6.00 -43.63
CA LEU A 249 41.17 7.01 -43.03
C LEU A 249 42.55 6.42 -42.70
N LYS A 250 42.59 5.20 -42.15
CA LYS A 250 43.84 4.49 -41.86
C LYS A 250 44.70 4.30 -43.11
N VAL A 251 44.11 3.83 -44.22
CA VAL A 251 44.81 3.68 -45.51
C VAL A 251 45.36 5.02 -46.01
N ARG A 252 44.59 6.11 -45.87
CA ARG A 252 45.06 7.45 -46.26
C ARG A 252 46.24 7.93 -45.42
N ILE A 253 46.23 7.68 -44.11
CA ILE A 253 47.33 8.03 -43.21
C ILE A 253 48.59 7.24 -43.59
N GLU A 254 48.48 5.94 -43.84
CA GLU A 254 49.62 5.09 -44.25
C GLU A 254 50.21 5.56 -45.59
N HIS A 255 49.37 5.94 -46.54
CA HIS A 255 49.80 6.48 -47.83
C HIS A 255 50.51 7.84 -47.70
N GLU A 256 49.96 8.74 -46.89
CA GLU A 256 50.58 10.05 -46.62
C GLU A 256 51.93 9.89 -45.91
N HIS A 257 52.00 9.02 -44.91
CA HIS A 257 53.25 8.70 -44.21
C HIS A 257 54.32 8.21 -45.20
N SER A 258 53.97 7.25 -46.06
CA SER A 258 54.88 6.73 -47.09
C SER A 258 55.34 7.82 -48.06
N SER A 259 54.43 8.71 -48.46
CA SER A 259 54.74 9.82 -49.36
C SER A 259 55.67 10.86 -48.71
N ARG A 260 55.51 11.14 -47.42
CA ARG A 260 56.41 12.02 -46.65
C ARG A 260 57.81 11.43 -46.53
N VAL A 261 57.93 10.14 -46.25
CA VAL A 261 59.23 9.43 -46.22
C VAL A 261 59.95 9.59 -47.57
N CYS A 262 59.28 9.32 -48.68
CA CYS A 262 59.86 9.53 -50.02
C CYS A 262 60.25 10.99 -50.30
N ALA A 263 59.43 11.94 -49.83
CA ALA A 263 59.68 13.36 -49.98
C ALA A 263 60.88 13.85 -49.15
N ASP A 264 61.19 13.20 -48.02
CA ASP A 264 62.35 13.49 -47.17
C ASP A 264 63.64 12.81 -47.69
N ASP A 265 63.53 11.61 -48.26
CA ASP A 265 64.66 10.90 -48.88
C ASP A 265 65.23 11.68 -50.09
N THR A 266 64.35 12.33 -50.87
CA THR A 266 64.75 13.09 -52.07
C THR A 266 65.74 14.24 -51.78
N PRO A 267 65.46 15.20 -50.88
CA PRO A 267 66.41 16.24 -50.51
C PRO A 267 67.64 15.65 -49.78
N SER A 268 67.48 14.60 -48.96
CA SER A 268 68.62 13.92 -48.33
C SER A 268 69.63 13.42 -49.37
N CYS A 269 69.17 12.70 -50.40
CA CYS A 269 70.02 12.26 -51.50
C CYS A 269 70.65 13.44 -52.27
N ARG A 270 69.90 14.52 -52.51
CA ARG A 270 70.41 15.71 -53.20
C ARG A 270 71.48 16.43 -52.38
N ILE A 271 71.30 16.52 -51.05
CA ILE A 271 72.30 17.10 -50.13
C ILE A 271 73.57 16.26 -50.17
N SER A 272 73.48 14.93 -50.03
CA SER A 272 74.66 14.05 -50.12
C SER A 272 75.38 14.16 -51.46
N ALA A 273 74.65 14.31 -52.57
CA ALA A 273 75.25 14.53 -53.89
C ALA A 273 76.00 15.87 -53.98
N VAL A 274 75.42 16.94 -53.42
CA VAL A 274 76.07 18.26 -53.36
C VAL A 274 77.32 18.21 -52.48
N GLU A 275 77.25 17.59 -51.30
CA GLU A 275 78.39 17.42 -50.39
C GLU A 275 79.54 16.65 -51.07
N ALA A 276 79.24 15.56 -51.80
CA ALA A 276 80.21 14.81 -52.57
C ALA A 276 80.87 15.65 -53.68
N GLY A 277 80.07 16.46 -54.39
CA GLY A 277 80.58 17.39 -55.40
C GLY A 277 81.50 18.46 -54.82
N LEU A 278 81.12 19.02 -53.67
CA LEU A 278 81.88 20.06 -52.95
C LEU A 278 83.23 19.50 -52.45
N ASN A 279 83.23 18.30 -51.89
CA ASN A 279 84.44 17.59 -51.48
C ASN A 279 85.37 17.30 -52.67
N SER A 280 84.81 16.92 -53.82
CA SER A 280 85.58 16.67 -55.05
C SER A 280 86.22 17.94 -55.62
N LEU A 281 85.54 19.09 -55.52
CA LEU A 281 86.08 20.40 -55.89
C LEU A 281 87.21 20.82 -54.96
N ARG A 282 87.02 20.64 -53.65
CA ARG A 282 88.04 20.95 -52.63
C ARG A 282 89.31 20.11 -52.81
N ALA A 283 89.19 18.86 -53.25
CA ALA A 283 90.35 18.00 -53.51
C ALA A 283 91.15 18.38 -54.78
N LYS A 284 90.60 19.26 -55.63
CA LYS A 284 91.24 19.74 -56.87
C LYS A 284 91.91 21.11 -56.73
N GLN A 285 91.82 21.74 -55.56
CA GLN A 285 92.51 22.99 -55.20
C GLN A 285 93.71 22.67 -54.32
#